data_AF-A0A6L4ZRN6-F1
#
_entry.id   AF-A0A6L4ZRN6-F1
#
_cell.length_a   1.000
_cell.length_b   1.000
_cell.length_c   1.000
_cell.angle_alpha   90.00
_cell.angle_beta   90.00
_cell.angle_gamma   90.00
#
_symmetry.space_group_name_H-M   'P 1'
#
loop_
_entity.id
_entity.type
_entity.pdbx_description
1 polymer ?
#
loop_
_entity_poly.entity_id
_entity_poly.type
_entity_poly.pdbx_seq_one_letter_code
_entity_poly.pdbx_strand_id
1 'polypeptide(L)'
;MDQMQKELAGITTEENSIKQVVAASLTTHPSLQNWLNIIETEKKTHHLFELEMWLKSLEAFFGVKNHPFSEQELKEVIRRNFVEELKISRNVILRLIFLANELVNENSSLEKKLSSYYEGLFQKLNWSEQNFETLLLQPTPEDSLALLTETLSDVCNIIDSLIKTDNARTVYINFQTFASIGKLLLRENKRCYHINLLINYQFKPIDRIENQNLATIIKSIDNEIIRQEITKTLLEFFRLLKYLDYISSDLSQDRPLKNCLPIFTLIKIEAYQLIQFMDKTLLHIADLPAQVANLIDGCIYALQMDLKKVFGRELVGLVGLTQAPPIYAKVENSHGLLRDCFQQSLVSLVQIFEQGFDGLKIFNSFQTKLDQSIRLRLDIWRLLCAFRKFGHEPSQNKLVEVNEQITLFRDSSLKYLMYKDWDDFEKMTYQAMYTRGLEEFAKIVHVFATFLEALLGQINMRAVLANHPFDYPEV
;
A
#
# COMPACT_ATOMS: atom_id res chain seq x y z
N MET A 1 30.01 -3.88 39.95
CA MET A 1 29.44 -4.96 39.13
C MET A 1 27.94 -5.17 39.40
N ASP A 2 27.49 -5.13 40.65
CA ASP A 2 26.04 -5.20 40.99
C ASP A 2 25.18 -4.03 40.45
N GLN A 3 25.77 -2.85 40.26
CA GLN A 3 25.06 -1.68 39.74
C GLN A 3 24.87 -1.73 38.22
N MET A 4 25.86 -2.29 37.50
CA MET A 4 25.75 -2.60 36.06
C MET A 4 24.77 -3.76 35.79
N GLN A 5 24.70 -4.76 36.67
CA GLN A 5 23.72 -5.84 36.56
C GLN A 5 22.29 -5.37 36.87
N LYS A 6 22.11 -4.35 37.72
CA LYS A 6 20.80 -3.70 37.93
C LYS A 6 20.40 -2.78 36.77
N GLU A 7 21.33 -2.10 36.11
CA GLU A 7 21.04 -1.34 34.88
C GLU A 7 20.75 -2.27 33.69
N LEU A 8 21.45 -3.40 33.55
CA LEU A 8 21.13 -4.44 32.56
C LEU A 8 19.81 -5.18 32.86
N ALA A 9 19.42 -5.30 34.14
CA ALA A 9 18.11 -5.81 34.54
C ALA A 9 16.99 -4.79 34.30
N GLY A 10 17.26 -3.49 34.44
CA GLY A 10 16.34 -2.40 34.07
C GLY A 10 16.04 -2.39 32.57
N ILE A 11 17.09 -2.52 31.75
CA ILE A 11 16.99 -2.58 30.28
C ILE A 11 16.21 -3.82 29.80
N THR A 12 16.29 -4.95 30.52
CA THR A 12 15.54 -6.18 30.17
C THR A 12 14.08 -6.17 30.65
N THR A 13 13.72 -5.35 31.65
CA THR A 13 12.31 -5.08 32.00
C THR A 13 11.64 -4.02 31.12
N GLU A 14 12.41 -3.24 30.35
CA GLU A 14 11.96 -2.07 29.59
C GLU A 14 11.59 -2.34 28.11
N GLU A 15 11.87 -3.53 27.59
CA GLU A 15 11.40 -4.02 26.28
C GLU A 15 9.96 -4.62 26.32
N ASN A 16 9.36 -4.68 27.51
CA ASN A 16 8.18 -5.50 27.74
C ASN A 16 6.86 -4.95 27.18
N SER A 17 6.68 -3.65 26.96
CA SER A 17 5.36 -3.13 26.55
C SER A 17 4.98 -3.49 25.10
N ILE A 18 5.95 -3.55 24.19
CA ILE A 18 5.73 -3.99 22.79
C ILE A 18 5.80 -5.52 22.69
N LYS A 19 6.71 -6.16 23.44
CA LYS A 19 6.81 -7.63 23.51
C LYS A 19 5.56 -8.27 24.15
N GLN A 20 4.93 -7.65 25.14
CA GLN A 20 3.71 -8.19 25.79
C GLN A 20 2.50 -8.18 24.86
N VAL A 21 2.35 -7.16 24.01
CA VAL A 21 1.27 -7.11 23.00
C VAL A 21 1.45 -8.19 21.93
N VAL A 22 2.69 -8.53 21.59
CA VAL A 22 3.03 -9.54 20.56
C VAL A 22 3.10 -10.98 21.13
N ALA A 23 3.51 -11.15 22.38
CA ALA A 23 3.81 -12.47 22.96
C ALA A 23 2.59 -13.22 23.50
N ALA A 24 1.50 -12.53 23.88
CA ALA A 24 0.35 -13.17 24.52
C ALA A 24 -0.35 -14.21 23.63
N SER A 25 -0.19 -14.13 22.30
CA SER A 25 -0.91 -14.96 21.33
C SER A 25 -0.09 -16.15 20.78
N LEU A 26 1.24 -16.10 20.85
CA LEU A 26 2.14 -17.12 20.25
C LEU A 26 2.56 -18.23 21.22
N THR A 27 2.35 -18.05 22.53
CA THR A 27 2.70 -19.03 23.58
C THR A 27 1.98 -20.36 23.46
N THR A 28 0.86 -20.41 22.73
CA THR A 28 0.07 -21.63 22.48
C THR A 28 0.62 -22.52 21.36
N HIS A 29 1.62 -22.07 20.59
CA HIS A 29 2.18 -22.81 19.44
C HIS A 29 3.71 -22.85 19.46
N PRO A 30 4.32 -23.76 20.25
CA PRO A 30 5.78 -23.79 20.43
C PRO A 30 6.55 -24.10 19.14
N SER A 31 6.00 -24.89 18.22
CA SER A 31 6.62 -25.17 16.93
C SER A 31 6.74 -23.92 16.05
N LEU A 32 5.68 -23.10 16.00
CA LEU A 32 5.69 -21.83 15.28
C LEU A 32 6.64 -20.82 15.91
N GLN A 33 6.65 -20.72 17.25
CA GLN A 33 7.54 -19.80 17.96
C GLN A 33 9.02 -20.17 17.76
N ASN A 34 9.36 -21.44 17.83
CA ASN A 34 10.72 -21.91 17.56
C ASN A 34 11.14 -21.61 16.11
N TRP A 35 10.24 -21.84 15.15
CA TRP A 35 10.50 -21.53 13.74
C TRP A 35 10.70 -20.03 13.50
N LEU A 36 9.87 -19.16 14.11
CA LEU A 36 10.06 -17.71 14.02
C LEU A 36 11.42 -17.27 14.57
N ASN A 37 11.88 -17.87 15.67
CA ASN A 37 13.22 -17.60 16.21
C ASN A 37 14.32 -18.04 15.23
N ILE A 38 14.18 -19.20 14.58
CA ILE A 38 15.13 -19.66 13.54
C ILE A 38 15.17 -18.66 12.39
N ILE A 39 14.01 -18.25 11.87
CA ILE A 39 13.92 -17.23 10.80
C ILE A 39 14.57 -15.90 11.20
N GLU A 40 14.41 -15.48 12.46
CA GLU A 40 15.08 -14.29 13.02
C GLU A 40 16.60 -14.46 13.05
N THR A 41 17.10 -15.62 13.51
CA THR A 41 18.55 -15.91 13.51
C THR A 41 19.16 -15.99 12.11
N GLU A 42 18.41 -16.51 11.13
CA GLU A 42 18.83 -16.62 9.73
C GLU A 42 18.66 -15.30 8.94
N LYS A 43 18.18 -14.22 9.58
CA LYS A 43 17.90 -12.93 8.95
C LYS A 43 16.91 -13.01 7.78
N LYS A 44 16.01 -14.00 7.79
CA LYS A 44 14.96 -14.20 6.78
C LYS A 44 13.64 -13.49 7.12
N THR A 45 13.62 -12.63 8.13
CA THR A 45 12.43 -11.88 8.58
C THR A 45 11.80 -11.04 7.47
N HIS A 46 12.61 -10.48 6.56
CA HIS A 46 12.11 -9.76 5.38
C HIS A 46 11.32 -10.69 4.43
N HIS A 47 11.83 -11.89 4.14
CA HIS A 47 11.14 -12.86 3.29
C HIS A 47 9.83 -13.32 3.91
N LEU A 48 9.80 -13.48 5.24
CA LEU A 48 8.59 -13.87 5.95
C LEU A 48 7.52 -12.77 5.92
N PHE A 49 7.93 -11.53 6.16
CA PHE A 49 7.03 -10.37 6.06
C PHE A 49 6.49 -10.21 4.64
N GLU A 50 7.36 -10.36 3.64
CA GLU A 50 6.97 -10.29 2.23
C GLU A 50 5.99 -11.41 1.85
N LEU A 51 6.22 -12.64 2.30
CA LEU A 51 5.31 -13.77 2.06
C LEU A 51 3.92 -13.47 2.65
N GLU A 52 3.87 -13.04 3.90
CA GLU A 52 2.62 -12.69 4.59
C GLU A 52 1.86 -11.59 3.84
N MET A 53 2.54 -10.51 3.49
CA MET A 53 1.97 -9.40 2.75
C MET A 53 1.40 -9.89 1.42
N TRP A 54 2.14 -10.68 0.64
CA TRP A 54 1.65 -11.18 -0.63
C TRP A 54 0.44 -12.09 -0.47
N LEU A 55 0.41 -12.97 0.54
CA LEU A 55 -0.75 -13.83 0.83
C LEU A 55 -2.01 -12.99 1.15
N LYS A 56 -1.88 -12.01 2.05
CA LYS A 56 -2.97 -11.10 2.42
C LYS A 56 -3.41 -10.24 1.23
N SER A 57 -2.45 -9.74 0.45
CA SER A 57 -2.73 -8.90 -0.72
C SER A 57 -3.44 -9.66 -1.82
N LEU A 58 -3.10 -10.94 -2.02
CA LEU A 58 -3.74 -11.79 -3.01
C LEU A 58 -5.18 -12.11 -2.60
N GLU A 59 -5.41 -12.44 -1.32
CA GLU A 59 -6.76 -12.60 -0.76
C GLU A 59 -7.59 -11.32 -0.94
N ALA A 60 -7.03 -10.18 -0.56
CA ALA A 60 -7.65 -8.86 -0.74
C ALA A 60 -8.01 -8.58 -2.20
N PHE A 61 -7.11 -8.94 -3.13
CA PHE A 61 -7.25 -8.71 -4.56
C PHE A 61 -8.30 -9.61 -5.22
N PHE A 62 -8.51 -10.84 -4.77
CA PHE A 62 -9.65 -11.63 -5.27
C PHE A 62 -11.01 -11.10 -4.78
N GLY A 63 -11.01 -10.29 -3.72
CA GLY A 63 -12.16 -9.49 -3.32
C GLY A 63 -12.41 -8.34 -4.28
N VAL A 64 -13.17 -8.57 -5.35
CA VAL A 64 -13.41 -7.59 -6.43
C VAL A 64 -13.97 -6.24 -5.96
N LYS A 65 -14.68 -6.19 -4.82
CA LYS A 65 -15.13 -4.93 -4.20
C LYS A 65 -13.99 -4.01 -3.76
N ASN A 66 -12.81 -4.57 -3.56
CA ASN A 66 -11.63 -3.86 -3.10
C ASN A 66 -10.87 -3.21 -4.27
N HIS A 67 -11.14 -3.62 -5.52
CA HIS A 67 -10.49 -3.06 -6.72
C HIS A 67 -10.77 -1.57 -6.86
N PRO A 68 -9.85 -0.81 -7.49
CA PRO A 68 -10.06 0.60 -7.82
C PRO A 68 -10.93 0.73 -9.07
N PHE A 69 -12.21 0.39 -8.93
CA PHE A 69 -13.19 0.54 -10.01
C PHE A 69 -13.94 1.86 -9.86
N SER A 70 -14.23 2.47 -11.01
CA SER A 70 -15.24 3.53 -11.08
C SER A 70 -16.64 2.99 -10.75
N GLU A 71 -17.57 3.89 -10.41
CA GLU A 71 -18.98 3.50 -10.17
C GLU A 71 -19.61 2.79 -11.38
N GLN A 72 -19.19 3.14 -12.60
CA GLN A 72 -19.66 2.50 -13.83
C GLN A 72 -19.10 1.09 -13.96
N GLU A 73 -17.79 0.90 -13.76
CA GLU A 73 -17.15 -0.42 -13.80
C GLU A 73 -17.70 -1.37 -12.74
N LEU A 74 -18.04 -0.87 -11.55
CA LEU A 74 -18.69 -1.67 -10.50
C LEU A 74 -20.08 -2.18 -10.93
N LYS A 75 -20.87 -1.37 -11.64
CA LYS A 75 -22.19 -1.77 -12.14
C LYS A 75 -22.08 -2.84 -13.22
N GLU A 76 -21.02 -2.82 -14.02
CA GLU A 76 -20.78 -3.74 -15.13
C GLU A 76 -19.82 -4.88 -14.80
N VAL A 77 -19.46 -5.04 -13.51
CA VAL A 77 -18.39 -5.95 -13.07
C VAL A 77 -18.56 -7.39 -13.54
N ILE A 78 -19.80 -7.88 -13.65
CA ILE A 78 -20.11 -9.25 -14.08
C ILE A 78 -19.75 -9.48 -15.57
N ARG A 79 -19.81 -8.43 -16.38
CA ARG A 79 -19.54 -8.45 -17.84
C ARG A 79 -18.09 -8.09 -18.17
N ARG A 80 -17.28 -7.75 -17.16
CA ARG A 80 -15.87 -7.38 -17.35
C ARG A 80 -15.03 -8.62 -17.66
N ASN A 81 -13.99 -8.41 -18.45
CA ASN A 81 -12.94 -9.38 -18.68
C ASN A 81 -11.84 -9.25 -17.61
N PHE A 82 -11.59 -10.32 -16.84
CA PHE A 82 -10.62 -10.38 -15.74
C PHE A 82 -9.25 -10.97 -16.12
N VAL A 83 -8.92 -11.03 -17.42
CA VAL A 83 -7.65 -11.62 -17.90
C VAL A 83 -6.43 -10.90 -17.32
N GLU A 84 -6.42 -9.58 -17.30
CA GLU A 84 -5.28 -8.80 -16.82
C GLU A 84 -5.12 -8.95 -15.30
N GLU A 85 -6.23 -8.94 -14.56
CA GLU A 85 -6.27 -9.23 -13.14
C GLU A 85 -5.73 -10.64 -12.85
N LEU A 86 -6.09 -11.64 -13.67
CA LEU A 86 -5.58 -13.00 -13.51
C LEU A 86 -4.07 -13.12 -13.83
N LYS A 87 -3.55 -12.36 -14.80
CA LYS A 87 -2.10 -12.27 -15.08
C LYS A 87 -1.35 -11.65 -13.90
N ILE A 88 -1.91 -10.62 -13.28
CA ILE A 88 -1.34 -10.01 -12.05
C ILE A 88 -1.31 -11.05 -10.93
N SER A 89 -2.43 -11.74 -10.66
CA SER A 89 -2.49 -12.80 -9.66
C SER A 89 -1.45 -13.89 -9.91
N ARG A 90 -1.28 -14.32 -11.17
CA ARG A 90 -0.25 -15.29 -11.56
C ARG A 90 1.16 -14.85 -11.17
N ASN A 91 1.52 -13.60 -11.46
CA ASN A 91 2.84 -13.07 -11.13
C ASN A 91 3.08 -13.05 -9.61
N VAL A 92 2.07 -12.68 -8.83
CA VAL A 92 2.13 -12.73 -7.37
C VAL A 92 2.27 -14.17 -6.85
N ILE A 93 1.55 -15.13 -7.42
CA ILE A 93 1.67 -16.55 -7.05
C ILE A 93 3.09 -17.06 -7.31
N LEU A 94 3.73 -16.68 -8.43
CA LEU A 94 5.13 -17.03 -8.69
C LEU A 94 6.08 -16.44 -7.65
N ARG A 95 5.83 -15.20 -7.20
CA ARG A 95 6.62 -14.59 -6.12
C ARG A 95 6.40 -15.30 -4.79
N LEU A 96 5.18 -15.71 -4.47
CA LEU A 96 4.86 -16.51 -3.28
C LEU A 96 5.59 -17.85 -3.28
N ILE A 97 5.60 -18.55 -4.42
CA ILE A 97 6.35 -19.81 -4.58
C ILE A 97 7.85 -19.58 -4.33
N PHE A 98 8.42 -18.52 -4.89
CA PHE A 98 9.81 -18.17 -4.65
C PHE A 98 10.08 -17.94 -3.15
N LEU A 99 9.28 -17.11 -2.49
CA LEU A 99 9.45 -16.78 -1.07
C LEU A 99 9.28 -18.01 -0.16
N ALA A 100 8.31 -18.87 -0.45
CA ALA A 100 8.11 -20.10 0.31
C ALA A 100 9.34 -21.02 0.22
N ASN A 101 9.94 -21.13 -0.98
CA ASN A 101 11.15 -21.93 -1.19
C ASN A 101 12.40 -21.35 -0.50
N GLU A 102 12.52 -20.03 -0.38
CA GLU A 102 13.61 -19.36 0.34
C GLU A 102 13.50 -19.53 1.87
N LEU A 103 12.27 -19.59 2.38
CA LEU A 103 11.98 -19.82 3.79
C LEU A 103 12.18 -21.28 4.20
N VAL A 104 12.12 -22.23 3.24
CA VAL A 104 12.48 -23.62 3.45
C VAL A 104 14.02 -23.77 3.37
N ASN A 105 14.65 -24.10 4.50
CA ASN A 105 16.10 -24.11 4.70
C ASN A 105 16.96 -24.77 3.61
N GLU A 106 18.09 -24.11 3.29
CA GLU A 106 19.17 -24.57 2.39
C GLU A 106 19.91 -25.83 2.90
N ASN A 107 19.75 -26.19 4.18
CA ASN A 107 20.33 -27.41 4.76
C ASN A 107 19.64 -28.71 4.30
N SER A 108 18.54 -28.61 3.55
CA SER A 108 18.12 -29.69 2.66
C SER A 108 18.86 -29.49 1.34
N SER A 109 20.01 -30.16 1.23
CA SER A 109 20.97 -30.08 0.14
C SER A 109 20.32 -29.86 -1.24
N LEU A 110 21.00 -29.12 -2.12
CA LEU A 110 20.72 -29.09 -3.54
C LEU A 110 20.45 -30.49 -4.13
N GLU A 111 21.02 -31.55 -3.54
CA GLU A 111 20.71 -32.96 -3.85
C GLU A 111 19.28 -33.37 -3.48
N LYS A 112 18.70 -32.92 -2.35
CA LYS A 112 17.28 -33.13 -2.04
C LYS A 112 16.35 -32.29 -2.91
N LYS A 113 16.71 -31.06 -3.26
CA LYS A 113 15.90 -30.21 -4.19
C LYS A 113 15.95 -30.72 -5.64
N LEU A 114 17.11 -31.21 -6.10
CA LEU A 114 17.24 -31.87 -7.41
C LEU A 114 16.61 -33.26 -7.40
N SER A 115 16.81 -34.06 -6.35
CA SER A 115 16.16 -35.36 -6.20
C SER A 115 14.65 -35.19 -6.12
N SER A 116 14.10 -34.25 -5.34
CA SER A 116 12.64 -34.01 -5.27
C SER A 116 12.05 -33.38 -6.53
N TYR A 117 12.84 -32.64 -7.32
CA TYR A 117 12.40 -32.10 -8.59
C TYR A 117 12.38 -33.17 -9.70
N TYR A 118 13.43 -34.01 -9.78
CA TYR A 118 13.48 -35.14 -10.71
C TYR A 118 12.56 -36.28 -10.27
N GLU A 119 12.52 -36.62 -8.98
CA GLU A 119 11.52 -37.53 -8.39
C GLU A 119 10.14 -36.93 -8.49
N GLY A 120 9.90 -35.62 -8.36
CA GLY A 120 8.59 -35.00 -8.54
C GLY A 120 8.07 -35.06 -9.99
N LEU A 121 8.98 -35.05 -10.97
CA LEU A 121 8.63 -35.30 -12.38
C LEU A 121 8.33 -36.78 -12.67
N PHE A 122 8.95 -37.71 -11.95
CA PHE A 122 8.74 -39.17 -12.11
C PHE A 122 7.67 -39.78 -11.16
N GLN A 123 7.47 -39.22 -9.97
CA GLN A 123 6.48 -39.58 -8.94
C GLN A 123 5.13 -38.90 -9.14
N LYS A 124 5.03 -37.88 -10.02
CA LYS A 124 3.73 -37.33 -10.46
C LYS A 124 2.77 -38.38 -11.02
N LEU A 125 3.24 -39.60 -11.29
CA LEU A 125 2.43 -40.76 -11.69
C LEU A 125 2.18 -41.79 -10.57
N ASN A 126 2.90 -41.73 -9.43
CA ASN A 126 2.79 -42.69 -8.31
C ASN A 126 2.76 -41.94 -6.97
N TRP A 127 1.60 -41.38 -6.63
CA TRP A 127 1.32 -40.83 -5.31
C TRP A 127 1.10 -42.01 -4.35
N SER A 128 1.98 -42.24 -3.37
CA SER A 128 1.63 -43.14 -2.26
C SER A 128 0.75 -42.37 -1.27
N GLU A 129 -0.40 -42.94 -0.90
CA GLU A 129 -1.36 -42.34 0.04
C GLU A 129 -0.70 -41.88 1.36
N GLN A 130 0.34 -42.59 1.82
CA GLN A 130 1.07 -42.30 3.05
C GLN A 130 1.82 -40.95 3.05
N ASN A 131 2.35 -40.51 1.91
CA ASN A 131 3.05 -39.21 1.80
C ASN A 131 2.05 -38.03 1.80
N PHE A 132 0.85 -38.26 1.27
CA PHE A 132 -0.21 -37.25 1.26
C PHE A 132 -0.82 -37.06 2.66
N GLU A 133 -1.02 -38.14 3.41
CA GLU A 133 -1.53 -38.08 4.77
C GLU A 133 -0.61 -37.32 5.72
N THR A 134 0.71 -37.52 5.62
CA THR A 134 1.69 -36.78 6.43
C THR A 134 1.75 -35.29 6.08
N LEU A 135 1.69 -34.96 4.79
CA LEU A 135 1.67 -33.58 4.31
C LEU A 135 0.38 -32.84 4.69
N LEU A 136 -0.76 -33.54 4.81
CA LEU A 136 -2.01 -32.97 5.32
C LEU A 136 -1.96 -32.69 6.83
N LEU A 137 -1.23 -33.50 7.60
CA LEU A 137 -1.09 -33.35 9.06
C LEU A 137 -0.25 -32.12 9.47
N GLN A 138 0.64 -31.65 8.60
CA GLN A 138 1.44 -30.43 8.78
C GLN A 138 2.08 -30.29 10.18
N PRO A 139 2.90 -31.25 10.62
CA PRO A 139 3.49 -31.21 11.96
C PRO A 139 4.49 -30.04 12.14
N THR A 140 5.03 -29.50 11.05
CA THR A 140 5.99 -28.38 11.07
C THR A 140 5.55 -27.21 10.15
N PRO A 141 6.00 -25.97 10.42
CA PRO A 141 5.80 -24.84 9.51
C PRO A 141 6.36 -25.07 8.10
N GLU A 142 7.45 -25.82 7.97
CA GLU A 142 8.05 -26.21 6.70
C GLU A 142 7.12 -27.12 5.88
N ASP A 143 6.41 -28.05 6.53
CA ASP A 143 5.40 -28.88 5.86
C ASP A 143 4.23 -28.02 5.34
N SER A 144 3.79 -27.03 6.12
CA SER A 144 2.79 -26.07 5.66
C SER A 144 3.28 -25.22 4.47
N LEU A 145 4.57 -24.87 4.41
CA LEU A 145 5.17 -24.15 3.27
C LEU A 145 5.29 -25.03 2.03
N ALA A 146 5.60 -26.32 2.19
CA ALA A 146 5.63 -27.29 1.10
C ALA A 146 4.24 -27.49 0.49
N LEU A 147 3.22 -27.70 1.33
CA LEU A 147 1.81 -27.81 0.90
C LEU A 147 1.35 -26.53 0.18
N LEU A 148 1.71 -25.36 0.72
CA LEU A 148 1.42 -24.07 0.08
C LEU A 148 2.07 -23.99 -1.30
N THR A 149 3.34 -24.38 -1.43
CA THR A 149 4.10 -24.31 -2.69
C THR A 149 3.50 -25.22 -3.77
N GLU A 150 3.11 -26.43 -3.42
CA GLU A 150 2.43 -27.37 -4.33
C GLU A 150 1.09 -26.80 -4.80
N THR A 151 0.26 -26.34 -3.85
CA THR A 151 -1.03 -25.71 -4.13
C THR A 151 -0.89 -24.51 -5.08
N LEU A 152 0.04 -23.61 -4.79
CA LEU A 152 0.29 -22.42 -5.61
C LEU A 152 0.76 -22.81 -7.01
N SER A 153 1.59 -23.84 -7.13
CA SER A 153 2.08 -24.35 -8.42
C SER A 153 0.96 -24.91 -9.28
N ASP A 154 0.05 -25.69 -8.68
CA ASP A 154 -1.11 -26.24 -9.38
C ASP A 154 -2.08 -25.14 -9.84
N VAL A 155 -2.35 -24.16 -8.98
CA VAL A 155 -3.17 -23.00 -9.37
C VAL A 155 -2.50 -22.21 -10.49
N CYS A 156 -1.18 -22.02 -10.45
CA CYS A 156 -0.42 -21.40 -11.54
C CYS A 156 -0.60 -22.15 -12.87
N ASN A 157 -0.52 -23.48 -12.86
CA ASN A 157 -0.73 -24.30 -14.06
C ASN A 157 -2.15 -24.17 -14.63
N ILE A 158 -3.15 -24.10 -13.76
CA ILE A 158 -4.55 -23.83 -14.16
C ILE A 158 -4.66 -22.45 -14.80
N ILE A 159 -4.09 -21.42 -14.17
CA ILE A 159 -4.10 -20.05 -14.70
C ILE A 159 -3.38 -19.99 -16.05
N ASP A 160 -2.22 -20.62 -16.18
CA ASP A 160 -1.46 -20.69 -17.43
C ASP A 160 -2.28 -21.33 -18.55
N SER A 161 -3.00 -22.41 -18.26
CA SER A 161 -3.86 -23.09 -19.22
C SER A 161 -5.05 -22.22 -19.67
N LEU A 162 -5.62 -21.44 -18.74
CA LEU A 162 -6.71 -20.50 -19.02
C LEU A 162 -6.26 -19.27 -19.82
N ILE A 163 -4.99 -18.85 -19.67
CA ILE A 163 -4.43 -17.70 -20.40
C ILE A 163 -3.91 -18.14 -21.78
N LYS A 164 -3.30 -19.32 -21.89
CA LYS A 164 -2.68 -19.85 -23.12
C LYS A 164 -3.65 -20.51 -24.10
N THR A 165 -4.96 -20.33 -23.95
CA THR A 165 -5.93 -20.97 -24.85
C THR A 165 -5.84 -20.36 -26.25
N ASP A 166 -4.96 -20.95 -27.05
CA ASP A 166 -4.56 -20.58 -28.39
C ASP A 166 -5.67 -20.97 -29.37
N ASN A 167 -6.27 -19.96 -30.00
CA ASN A 167 -6.79 -19.93 -31.38
C ASN A 167 -7.91 -18.87 -31.53
N ALA A 168 -7.51 -17.70 -32.00
CA ALA A 168 -8.34 -16.69 -32.70
C ALA A 168 -9.49 -15.98 -31.95
N ARG A 169 -9.65 -16.13 -30.63
CA ARG A 169 -10.60 -15.32 -29.84
C ARG A 169 -9.89 -14.55 -28.74
N THR A 170 -10.35 -13.31 -28.52
CA THR A 170 -10.04 -12.51 -27.33
C THR A 170 -10.27 -13.37 -26.09
N VAL A 171 -9.19 -13.76 -25.39
CA VAL A 171 -9.31 -14.52 -24.13
C VAL A 171 -10.22 -13.74 -23.20
N TYR A 172 -11.27 -14.39 -22.71
CA TYR A 172 -12.28 -13.76 -21.87
C TYR A 172 -12.45 -14.57 -20.59
N ILE A 173 -12.04 -13.99 -19.47
CA ILE A 173 -12.24 -14.55 -18.14
C ILE A 173 -13.37 -13.77 -17.49
N ASN A 174 -14.50 -14.44 -17.30
CA ASN A 174 -15.65 -13.83 -16.62
C ASN A 174 -15.40 -13.73 -15.10
N PHE A 175 -16.24 -12.93 -14.44
CA PHE A 175 -16.21 -12.75 -12.99
C PHE A 175 -16.28 -14.08 -12.21
N GLN A 176 -17.11 -15.03 -12.64
CA GLN A 176 -17.30 -16.30 -11.92
C GLN A 176 -16.04 -17.15 -11.93
N THR A 177 -15.33 -17.23 -13.06
CA THR A 177 -14.06 -17.94 -13.17
C THR A 177 -13.00 -17.29 -12.27
N PHE A 178 -12.85 -15.97 -12.36
CA PHE A 178 -11.92 -15.22 -11.50
C PHE A 178 -12.21 -15.42 -10.01
N ALA A 179 -13.49 -15.27 -9.60
CA ALA A 179 -13.91 -15.45 -8.22
C ALA A 179 -13.75 -16.90 -7.74
N SER A 180 -13.93 -17.89 -8.61
CA SER A 180 -13.76 -19.32 -8.26
C SER A 180 -12.29 -19.66 -8.01
N ILE A 181 -11.37 -19.12 -8.83
CA ILE A 181 -9.91 -19.26 -8.60
C ILE A 181 -9.52 -18.62 -7.26
N GLY A 182 -10.05 -17.43 -6.96
CA GLY A 182 -9.81 -16.77 -5.68
C GLY A 182 -10.32 -17.57 -4.48
N LYS A 183 -11.54 -18.13 -4.58
CA LYS A 183 -12.11 -19.00 -3.53
C LYS A 183 -11.29 -20.27 -3.33
N LEU A 184 -10.78 -20.87 -4.41
CA LEU A 184 -9.91 -22.03 -4.35
C LEU A 184 -8.64 -21.70 -3.57
N LEU A 185 -7.90 -20.66 -3.98
CA LEU A 185 -6.71 -20.19 -3.28
C LEU A 185 -6.96 -19.90 -1.80
N LEU A 186 -8.05 -19.17 -1.50
CA LEU A 186 -8.39 -18.85 -0.11
C LEU A 186 -8.65 -20.10 0.73
N ARG A 187 -9.36 -21.08 0.17
CA ARG A 187 -9.67 -22.33 0.88
C ARG A 187 -8.39 -23.12 1.17
N GLU A 188 -7.49 -23.21 0.20
CA GLU A 188 -6.25 -23.96 0.39
C GLU A 188 -5.26 -23.20 1.31
N ASN A 189 -5.19 -21.86 1.25
CA ASN A 189 -4.43 -21.06 2.21
C ASN A 189 -4.91 -21.29 3.65
N LYS A 190 -6.24 -21.37 3.87
CA LYS A 190 -6.82 -21.67 5.18
C LYS A 190 -6.55 -23.10 5.67
N ARG A 191 -6.30 -24.03 4.76
CA ARG A 191 -5.92 -25.41 5.08
C ARG A 191 -4.45 -25.52 5.50
N CYS A 192 -3.61 -24.56 5.10
CA CYS A 192 -2.22 -24.49 5.55
C CYS A 192 -2.20 -23.98 7.00
N TYR A 193 -2.11 -24.88 7.99
CA TYR A 193 -2.32 -24.58 9.40
C TYR A 193 -1.37 -23.48 9.92
N HIS A 194 -0.06 -23.66 9.76
CA HIS A 194 0.92 -22.69 10.26
C HIS A 194 0.89 -21.37 9.46
N ILE A 195 0.57 -21.41 8.17
CA ILE A 195 0.41 -20.22 7.34
C ILE A 195 -0.83 -19.43 7.75
N ASN A 196 -1.95 -20.10 8.01
CA ASN A 196 -3.16 -19.45 8.49
C ASN A 196 -2.94 -18.82 9.88
N LEU A 197 -2.23 -19.50 10.78
CA LEU A 197 -1.80 -18.89 12.05
C LEU A 197 -0.95 -17.63 11.79
N LEU A 198 0.03 -17.73 10.89
CA LEU A 198 0.89 -16.61 10.52
C LEU A 198 0.10 -15.43 9.95
N ILE A 199 -0.89 -15.66 9.10
CA ILE A 199 -1.74 -14.59 8.53
C ILE A 199 -2.61 -13.94 9.62
N ASN A 200 -3.17 -14.74 10.54
CA ASN A 200 -4.12 -14.26 11.54
C ASN A 200 -3.48 -13.51 12.72
N TYR A 201 -2.19 -13.74 13.02
CA TYR A 201 -1.49 -12.94 14.03
C TYR A 201 -1.16 -11.56 13.49
N GLN A 202 -1.81 -10.54 14.06
CA GLN A 202 -1.78 -9.16 13.59
C GLN A 202 -0.40 -8.51 13.75
N PHE A 203 0.21 -8.65 14.93
CA PHE A 203 1.57 -8.18 15.21
C PHE A 203 2.48 -9.35 15.56
N LYS A 204 3.65 -9.39 14.93
CA LYS A 204 4.69 -10.39 15.12
C LYS A 204 5.94 -9.75 15.71
N PRO A 205 6.91 -10.54 16.18
CA PRO A 205 8.21 -10.01 16.61
C PRO A 205 8.94 -9.17 15.55
N ILE A 206 8.48 -9.21 14.29
CA ILE A 206 9.01 -8.42 13.16
C ILE A 206 8.40 -7.01 13.12
N ASP A 207 7.23 -6.81 13.73
CA ASP A 207 6.53 -5.53 13.81
C ASP A 207 7.02 -4.76 15.05
N ARG A 208 8.23 -4.18 14.96
CA ARG A 208 8.84 -3.39 16.05
C ARG A 208 9.01 -1.93 15.64
N ILE A 209 8.79 -1.02 16.59
CA ILE A 209 9.18 0.39 16.45
C ILE A 209 10.67 0.48 16.80
N GLU A 210 11.52 0.55 15.78
CA GLU A 210 12.98 0.62 15.98
C GLU A 210 13.46 2.00 16.48
N ASN A 211 12.66 3.05 16.26
CA ASN A 211 13.03 4.41 16.63
C ASN A 211 12.95 4.63 18.14
N GLN A 212 14.10 4.85 18.78
CA GLN A 212 14.23 5.04 20.22
C GLN A 212 13.45 6.26 20.74
N ASN A 213 13.40 7.35 19.98
CA ASN A 213 12.68 8.57 20.38
C ASN A 213 11.17 8.30 20.45
N LEU A 214 10.62 7.57 19.49
CA LEU A 214 9.22 7.17 19.53
C LEU A 214 8.92 6.25 20.70
N ALA A 215 9.80 5.30 20.99
CA ALA A 215 9.65 4.42 22.14
C ALA A 215 9.62 5.21 23.46
N THR A 216 10.44 6.26 23.60
CA THR A 216 10.42 7.12 24.79
C THR A 216 9.13 7.93 24.90
N ILE A 217 8.60 8.45 23.79
CA ILE A 217 7.33 9.22 23.77
C ILE A 217 6.14 8.32 24.14
N ILE A 218 6.09 7.10 23.59
CA ILE A 218 5.03 6.14 23.92
C ILE A 218 5.09 5.79 25.42
N LYS A 219 6.30 5.65 25.97
CA LYS A 219 6.50 5.35 27.40
C LYS A 219 6.07 6.50 28.32
N SER A 220 6.15 7.75 27.87
CA SER A 220 5.71 8.91 28.68
C SER A 220 4.20 9.10 28.73
N ILE A 221 3.40 8.25 28.06
CA ILE A 221 1.94 8.28 28.15
C ILE A 221 1.50 7.64 29.47
N ASP A 222 0.92 8.46 30.36
CA ASP A 222 0.51 8.06 31.71
C ASP A 222 -0.63 7.02 31.71
N ASN A 223 -1.64 7.21 30.86
CA ASN A 223 -2.79 6.30 30.78
C ASN A 223 -2.42 5.05 29.97
N GLU A 224 -2.41 3.90 30.64
CA GLU A 224 -2.03 2.61 30.04
C GLU A 224 -2.93 2.21 28.86
N ILE A 225 -4.24 2.45 28.94
CA ILE A 225 -5.18 2.11 27.86
C ILE A 225 -4.89 2.98 26.64
N ILE A 226 -4.77 4.30 26.82
CA ILE A 226 -4.42 5.23 25.74
C ILE A 226 -3.07 4.83 25.12
N ARG A 227 -2.07 4.53 25.95
CA ARG A 227 -0.75 4.09 25.52
C ARG A 227 -0.82 2.85 24.64
N GLN A 228 -1.57 1.81 25.07
CA GLN A 228 -1.70 0.57 24.31
C GLN A 228 -2.39 0.79 22.96
N GLU A 229 -3.52 1.51 22.94
CA GLU A 229 -4.28 1.73 21.69
C GLU A 229 -3.53 2.65 20.71
N ILE A 230 -2.84 3.69 21.20
CA ILE A 230 -1.95 4.52 20.37
C ILE A 230 -0.78 3.70 19.83
N THR A 231 -0.17 2.83 20.63
CA THR A 231 0.92 1.95 20.17
C THR A 231 0.44 1.06 19.03
N LYS A 232 -0.75 0.46 19.14
CA LYS A 232 -1.35 -0.34 18.07
C LYS A 232 -1.56 0.50 16.80
N THR A 233 -2.13 1.70 16.93
CA THR A 233 -2.31 2.63 15.80
C THR A 233 -0.97 2.95 15.11
N LEU A 234 0.09 3.24 15.88
CA LEU A 234 1.40 3.51 15.33
C LEU A 234 2.00 2.30 14.60
N LEU A 235 1.88 1.09 15.18
CA LEU A 235 2.34 -0.14 14.56
C LEU A 235 1.64 -0.41 13.21
N GLU A 236 0.33 -0.19 13.14
CA GLU A 236 -0.42 -0.33 11.88
C GLU A 236 0.05 0.70 10.84
N PHE A 237 0.30 1.95 11.22
CA PHE A 237 0.88 2.93 10.29
C PHE A 237 2.26 2.52 9.78
N PHE A 238 3.15 2.03 10.65
CA PHE A 238 4.46 1.53 10.24
C PHE A 238 4.35 0.35 9.28
N ARG A 239 3.39 -0.54 9.51
CA ARG A 239 3.12 -1.68 8.64
C ARG A 239 2.64 -1.23 7.26
N LEU A 240 1.70 -0.29 7.19
CA LEU A 240 1.22 0.31 5.94
C LEU A 240 2.35 1.04 5.19
N LEU A 241 3.21 1.77 5.90
CA LEU A 241 4.40 2.41 5.31
C LEU A 241 5.39 1.39 4.76
N LYS A 242 5.63 0.30 5.49
CA LYS A 242 6.48 -0.79 5.04
C LYS A 242 5.94 -1.48 3.79
N TYR A 243 4.62 -1.58 3.62
CA TYR A 243 4.03 -2.05 2.35
C TYR A 243 4.33 -1.11 1.19
N LEU A 244 4.28 0.20 1.42
CA LEU A 244 4.63 1.19 0.41
C LEU A 244 6.10 1.12 0.00
N ASP A 245 7.02 0.74 0.90
CA ASP A 245 8.43 0.55 0.55
C ASP A 245 8.66 -0.53 -0.52
N TYR A 246 7.83 -1.57 -0.57
CA TYR A 246 7.88 -2.57 -1.66
C TYR A 246 7.46 -1.97 -3.01
N ILE A 247 6.45 -1.09 -3.00
CA ILE A 247 6.03 -0.35 -4.21
C ILE A 247 7.14 0.63 -4.63
N SER A 248 7.75 1.33 -3.67
CA SER A 248 8.89 2.21 -3.93
C SER A 248 10.08 1.46 -4.52
N SER A 249 10.36 0.25 -4.03
CA SER A 249 11.40 -0.62 -4.59
C SER A 249 11.10 -0.97 -6.05
N ASP A 250 9.86 -1.37 -6.35
CA ASP A 250 9.45 -1.70 -7.73
C ASP A 250 9.50 -0.49 -8.67
N LEU A 251 9.13 0.71 -8.19
CA LEU A 251 9.28 1.98 -8.91
C LEU A 251 10.74 2.32 -9.22
N SER A 252 11.65 2.10 -8.25
CA SER A 252 13.08 2.41 -8.43
C SER A 252 13.82 1.44 -9.36
N GLN A 253 13.33 0.20 -9.45
CA GLN A 253 13.96 -0.87 -10.22
C GLN A 253 13.29 -1.11 -11.59
N ASP A 254 12.35 -0.23 -11.98
CA ASP A 254 11.60 -0.31 -13.24
C ASP A 254 10.95 -1.70 -13.47
N ARG A 255 10.40 -2.28 -12.38
CA ARG A 255 9.73 -3.58 -12.41
C ARG A 255 8.29 -3.43 -12.93
N PRO A 256 7.61 -4.54 -13.32
CA PRO A 256 6.22 -4.47 -13.77
C PRO A 256 5.25 -3.94 -12.68
N LEU A 257 4.93 -2.65 -12.74
CA LEU A 257 4.21 -1.93 -11.68
C LEU A 257 2.73 -2.32 -11.52
N LYS A 258 2.13 -2.99 -12.51
CA LYS A 258 0.77 -3.56 -12.34
C LYS A 258 0.71 -4.59 -11.22
N ASN A 259 1.85 -5.24 -10.91
CA ASN A 259 1.94 -6.20 -9.81
C ASN A 259 1.88 -5.53 -8.42
N CYS A 260 1.94 -4.19 -8.33
CA CYS A 260 1.73 -3.46 -7.08
C CYS A 260 0.25 -3.33 -6.71
N LEU A 261 -0.68 -3.63 -7.63
CA LEU A 261 -2.12 -3.45 -7.40
C LEU A 261 -2.68 -4.31 -6.26
N PRO A 262 -2.28 -5.59 -6.08
CA PRO A 262 -2.62 -6.37 -4.89
C PRO A 262 -2.14 -5.68 -3.60
N ILE A 263 -0.93 -5.13 -3.56
CA ILE A 263 -0.40 -4.40 -2.39
C ILE A 263 -1.28 -3.17 -2.09
N PHE A 264 -1.61 -2.36 -3.10
CA PHE A 264 -2.55 -1.26 -2.91
C PHE A 264 -3.91 -1.74 -2.39
N THR A 265 -4.40 -2.87 -2.89
CA THR A 265 -5.67 -3.45 -2.43
C THR A 265 -5.60 -3.88 -0.96
N LEU A 266 -4.46 -4.43 -0.51
CA LEU A 266 -4.21 -4.72 0.90
C LEU A 266 -4.19 -3.45 1.74
N ILE A 267 -3.43 -2.44 1.32
CA ILE A 267 -3.33 -1.14 1.99
C ILE A 267 -4.71 -0.51 2.17
N LYS A 268 -5.58 -0.59 1.15
CA LYS A 268 -6.97 -0.11 1.24
C LYS A 268 -7.71 -0.78 2.41
N ILE A 269 -7.67 -2.10 2.48
CA ILE A 269 -8.42 -2.87 3.48
C ILE A 269 -7.88 -2.59 4.87
N GLU A 270 -6.56 -2.71 5.08
CA GLU A 270 -5.96 -2.52 6.40
C GLU A 270 -6.07 -1.05 6.86
N ALA A 271 -5.98 -0.07 5.95
CA ALA A 271 -6.21 1.34 6.31
C ALA A 271 -7.68 1.61 6.69
N TYR A 272 -8.67 1.01 6.02
CA TYR A 272 -10.07 1.11 6.46
C TYR A 272 -10.34 0.41 7.78
N GLN A 273 -9.66 -0.71 8.06
CA GLN A 273 -9.72 -1.38 9.37
C GLN A 273 -9.11 -0.48 10.46
N LEU A 274 -7.99 0.17 10.19
CA LEU A 274 -7.37 1.14 11.09
C LEU A 274 -8.31 2.33 11.35
N ILE A 275 -8.92 2.89 10.31
CA ILE A 275 -9.93 3.96 10.46
C ILE A 275 -11.09 3.50 11.34
N GLN A 276 -11.63 2.31 11.09
CA GLN A 276 -12.73 1.76 11.88
C GLN A 276 -12.34 1.53 13.34
N PHE A 277 -11.11 1.09 13.59
CA PHE A 277 -10.55 0.93 14.93
C PHE A 277 -10.40 2.28 15.64
N MET A 278 -9.85 3.29 14.95
CA MET A 278 -9.73 4.64 15.51
C MET A 278 -11.10 5.23 15.86
N ASP A 279 -12.09 5.06 14.97
CA ASP A 279 -13.45 5.55 15.15
C ASP A 279 -14.19 4.82 16.29
N LYS A 280 -14.23 3.49 16.26
CA LYS A 280 -15.06 2.69 17.19
C LYS A 280 -14.39 2.34 18.51
N THR A 281 -13.07 2.42 18.58
CA THR A 281 -12.31 2.03 19.78
C THR A 281 -11.56 3.21 20.34
N LEU A 282 -10.68 3.84 19.57
CA LEU A 282 -9.79 4.89 20.09
C LEU A 282 -10.55 6.15 20.53
N LEU A 283 -11.53 6.63 19.75
CA LEU A 283 -12.36 7.80 20.12
C LEU A 283 -13.27 7.56 21.32
N HIS A 284 -13.55 6.29 21.65
CA HIS A 284 -14.49 5.90 22.69
C HIS A 284 -13.81 5.51 24.02
N ILE A 285 -12.50 5.75 24.14
CA ILE A 285 -11.75 5.53 25.39
C ILE A 285 -12.24 6.52 26.45
N ALA A 286 -12.52 6.01 27.66
CA ALA A 286 -12.88 6.84 28.81
C ALA A 286 -11.76 7.83 29.15
N ASP A 287 -12.15 9.07 29.48
CA ASP A 287 -11.23 10.16 29.84
C ASP A 287 -10.22 10.54 28.74
N LEU A 288 -10.56 10.29 27.46
CA LEU A 288 -9.75 10.75 26.33
C LEU A 288 -9.71 12.29 26.30
N PRO A 289 -8.52 12.93 26.35
CA PRO A 289 -8.45 14.39 26.30
C PRO A 289 -9.02 14.94 24.99
N ALA A 290 -9.78 16.03 25.05
CA ALA A 290 -10.46 16.60 23.87
C ALA A 290 -9.50 16.95 22.72
N GLN A 291 -8.27 17.37 23.03
CA GLN A 291 -7.24 17.64 22.02
C GLN A 291 -6.85 16.37 21.24
N VAL A 292 -6.75 15.24 21.93
CA VAL A 292 -6.43 13.93 21.33
C VAL A 292 -7.60 13.46 20.47
N ALA A 293 -8.83 13.57 20.97
CA ALA A 293 -10.03 13.20 20.25
C ALA A 293 -10.18 13.99 18.93
N ASN A 294 -10.02 15.32 18.96
CA ASN A 294 -10.11 16.16 17.77
C ASN A 294 -9.05 15.82 16.71
N LEU A 295 -7.84 15.44 17.14
CA LEU A 295 -6.78 15.08 16.20
C LEU A 295 -7.02 13.70 15.60
N ILE A 296 -7.48 12.72 16.39
CA ILE A 296 -7.88 11.40 15.89
C ILE A 296 -8.99 11.54 14.84
N ASP A 297 -10.01 12.36 15.12
CA ASP A 297 -11.10 12.63 14.18
C ASP A 297 -10.57 13.30 12.89
N GLY A 298 -9.67 14.29 13.03
CA GLY A 298 -8.97 14.90 11.90
C GLY A 298 -8.14 13.90 11.07
N CYS A 299 -7.46 12.95 11.71
CA CYS A 299 -6.72 11.88 11.06
C CYS A 299 -7.66 10.92 10.33
N ILE A 300 -8.76 10.50 10.96
CA ILE A 300 -9.80 9.65 10.33
C ILE A 300 -10.30 10.31 9.05
N TYR A 301 -10.68 11.59 9.12
CA TYR A 301 -11.18 12.33 7.97
C TYR A 301 -10.13 12.42 6.85
N ALA A 302 -8.88 12.77 7.19
CA ALA A 302 -7.80 12.86 6.22
C ALA A 302 -7.55 11.53 5.51
N LEU A 303 -7.44 10.43 6.26
CA LEU A 303 -7.23 9.08 5.72
C LEU A 303 -8.39 8.67 4.81
N GLN A 304 -9.64 8.90 5.21
CA GLN A 304 -10.81 8.58 4.39
C GLN A 304 -10.79 9.33 3.05
N MET A 305 -10.44 10.62 3.06
CA MET A 305 -10.38 11.43 1.85
C MET A 305 -9.25 10.99 0.93
N ASP A 306 -8.05 10.77 1.46
CA ASP A 306 -6.89 10.38 0.65
C ASP A 306 -7.01 8.93 0.12
N LEU A 307 -7.57 8.00 0.90
CA LEU A 307 -7.92 6.67 0.40
C LEU A 307 -8.98 6.77 -0.72
N LYS A 308 -10.04 7.55 -0.54
CA LYS A 308 -11.07 7.73 -1.57
C LYS A 308 -10.49 8.34 -2.85
N LYS A 309 -9.54 9.26 -2.70
CA LYS A 309 -8.81 9.88 -3.81
C LYS A 309 -7.96 8.86 -4.58
N VAL A 310 -7.15 8.09 -3.88
CA VAL A 310 -6.25 7.10 -4.49
C VAL A 310 -7.03 5.98 -5.17
N PHE A 311 -8.00 5.37 -4.47
CA PHE A 311 -8.74 4.21 -4.99
C PHE A 311 -9.92 4.57 -5.89
N GLY A 312 -10.50 5.76 -5.73
CA GLY A 312 -11.65 6.22 -6.50
C GLY A 312 -11.28 7.01 -7.76
N ARG A 313 -10.01 7.44 -7.92
CA ARG A 313 -9.56 8.17 -9.11
C ARG A 313 -8.16 7.77 -9.60
N GLU A 314 -7.13 7.84 -8.76
CA GLU A 314 -5.75 7.63 -9.24
C GLU A 314 -5.51 6.23 -9.81
N LEU A 315 -5.90 5.19 -9.08
CA LEU A 315 -5.71 3.80 -9.49
C LEU A 315 -6.80 3.30 -10.46
N VAL A 316 -7.85 4.09 -10.71
CA VAL A 316 -8.93 3.68 -11.61
C VAL A 316 -8.40 3.50 -13.02
N GLY A 317 -8.80 2.39 -13.64
CA GLY A 317 -8.39 2.01 -14.99
C GLY A 317 -6.94 1.51 -15.12
N LEU A 318 -6.15 1.47 -14.05
CA LEU A 318 -4.72 1.10 -14.10
C LEU A 318 -4.49 -0.26 -14.80
N VAL A 319 -5.34 -1.24 -14.51
CA VAL A 319 -5.24 -2.59 -15.09
C VAL A 319 -5.33 -2.58 -16.61
N GLY A 320 -6.14 -1.68 -17.18
CA GLY A 320 -6.36 -1.58 -18.63
C GLY A 320 -5.26 -0.85 -19.40
N LEU A 321 -4.33 -0.18 -18.70
CA LEU A 321 -3.24 0.55 -19.36
C LEU A 321 -2.20 -0.41 -19.94
N THR A 322 -1.67 -0.11 -21.12
CA THR A 322 -0.62 -0.92 -21.76
C THR A 322 0.73 -0.22 -21.83
N GLN A 323 0.73 1.12 -21.80
CA GLN A 323 1.93 1.93 -21.92
C GLN A 323 2.59 2.14 -20.55
N ALA A 324 3.92 2.01 -20.47
CA ALA A 324 4.67 2.13 -19.21
C ALA A 324 4.59 3.52 -18.56
N PRO A 325 4.72 4.67 -19.28
CA PRO A 325 4.68 5.98 -18.64
C PRO A 325 3.40 6.29 -17.83
N PRO A 326 2.17 6.08 -18.35
CA PRO A 326 0.96 6.35 -17.56
C PRO A 326 0.76 5.34 -16.41
N ILE A 327 1.30 4.12 -16.53
CA ILE A 327 1.31 3.16 -15.42
C ILE A 327 2.23 3.67 -14.30
N TYR A 328 3.44 4.11 -14.65
CA TYR A 328 4.40 4.69 -13.73
C TYR A 328 3.81 5.88 -12.98
N ALA A 329 3.29 6.87 -13.71
CA ALA A 329 2.71 8.08 -13.12
C ALA A 329 1.59 7.76 -12.11
N LYS A 330 0.65 6.87 -12.46
CA LYS A 330 -0.44 6.47 -11.55
C LYS A 330 0.07 5.76 -10.29
N VAL A 331 1.05 4.87 -10.44
CA VAL A 331 1.60 4.12 -9.30
C VAL A 331 2.44 5.03 -8.41
N GLU A 332 3.28 5.87 -8.98
CA GLU A 332 4.09 6.87 -8.26
C GLU A 332 3.20 7.86 -7.50
N ASN A 333 2.16 8.40 -8.13
CA ASN A 333 1.25 9.35 -7.50
C ASN A 333 0.43 8.71 -6.39
N SER A 334 -0.10 7.50 -6.63
CA SER A 334 -0.84 6.75 -5.60
C SER A 334 0.05 6.41 -4.40
N HIS A 335 1.29 5.96 -4.66
CA HIS A 335 2.28 5.70 -3.62
C HIS A 335 2.61 6.97 -2.83
N GLY A 336 2.91 8.08 -3.50
CA GLY A 336 3.24 9.35 -2.86
C GLY A 336 2.11 9.89 -1.99
N LEU A 337 0.87 9.86 -2.50
CA LEU A 337 -0.32 10.28 -1.74
C LEU A 337 -0.50 9.49 -0.44
N LEU A 338 -0.42 8.15 -0.51
CA LEU A 338 -0.59 7.29 0.65
C LEU A 338 0.56 7.45 1.64
N ARG A 339 1.80 7.51 1.14
CA ARG A 339 2.99 7.71 1.97
C ARG A 339 2.89 9.01 2.75
N ASP A 340 2.59 10.12 2.07
CA ASP A 340 2.44 11.43 2.69
C ASP A 340 1.29 11.40 3.72
N CYS A 341 0.14 10.82 3.38
CA CYS A 341 -1.01 10.72 4.27
C CYS A 341 -0.69 9.95 5.57
N PHE A 342 -0.05 8.79 5.45
CA PHE A 342 0.32 7.96 6.61
C PHE A 342 1.41 8.60 7.46
N GLN A 343 2.45 9.16 6.84
CA GLN A 343 3.51 9.86 7.58
C GLN A 343 2.95 11.08 8.32
N GLN A 344 2.11 11.88 7.67
CA GLN A 344 1.47 13.05 8.30
C GLN A 344 0.57 12.65 9.47
N SER A 345 -0.25 11.61 9.30
CA SER A 345 -1.13 11.12 10.36
C SER A 345 -0.33 10.61 11.55
N LEU A 346 0.74 9.86 11.31
CA LEU A 346 1.63 9.36 12.34
C LEU A 346 2.31 10.51 13.10
N VAL A 347 2.92 11.47 12.38
CA VAL A 347 3.60 12.61 13.00
C VAL A 347 2.62 13.47 13.81
N SER A 348 1.40 13.70 13.29
CA SER A 348 0.37 14.44 14.01
C SER A 348 -0.03 13.75 15.32
N LEU A 349 -0.14 12.42 15.33
CA LEU A 349 -0.43 11.65 16.55
C LEU A 349 0.71 11.72 17.58
N VAL A 350 1.96 11.70 17.12
CA VAL A 350 3.13 11.79 18.01
C VAL A 350 3.29 13.20 18.60
N GLN A 351 3.03 14.24 17.81
CA GLN A 351 3.14 15.65 18.22
C GLN A 351 2.20 16.04 19.37
N ILE A 352 1.14 15.26 19.61
CA ILE A 352 0.27 15.42 20.79
C ILE A 352 1.07 15.25 22.08
N PHE A 353 1.94 14.24 22.11
CA PHE A 353 2.65 13.82 23.32
C PHE A 353 4.00 14.54 23.46
N GLU A 354 4.61 14.96 22.35
CA GLU A 354 5.81 15.80 22.33
C GLU A 354 5.61 16.99 21.39
N GLN A 355 5.29 18.16 21.96
CA GLN A 355 5.18 19.40 21.19
C GLN A 355 6.53 19.75 20.58
N GLY A 356 6.57 19.88 19.25
CA GLY A 356 7.79 20.16 18.49
C GLY A 356 8.49 18.92 17.92
N PHE A 357 7.86 17.74 17.99
CA PHE A 357 8.37 16.56 17.29
C PHE A 357 8.47 16.80 15.78
N ASP A 358 9.66 16.64 15.23
CA ASP A 358 9.94 16.77 13.79
C ASP A 358 9.85 15.41 13.10
N GLY A 359 9.02 15.32 12.04
CA GLY A 359 8.87 14.11 11.24
C GLY A 359 10.16 13.64 10.59
N LEU A 360 11.14 14.54 10.38
CA LEU A 360 12.48 14.17 9.91
C LEU A 360 13.24 13.27 10.89
N LYS A 361 12.86 13.24 12.18
CA LYS A 361 13.43 12.31 13.17
C LYS A 361 13.03 10.84 12.92
N ILE A 362 11.98 10.59 12.13
CA ILE A 362 11.51 9.24 11.78
C ILE A 362 11.73 8.95 10.30
N PHE A 363 11.45 9.94 9.44
CA PHE A 363 11.43 9.76 8.00
C PHE A 363 12.42 10.69 7.33
N ASN A 364 13.44 10.11 6.69
CA ASN A 364 14.47 10.85 5.96
C ASN A 364 13.91 11.74 4.82
N SER A 365 12.72 11.41 4.31
CA SER A 365 12.04 12.14 3.21
C SER A 365 10.64 12.62 3.60
N PHE A 366 10.50 13.21 4.80
CA PHE A 366 9.24 13.80 5.25
C PHE A 366 8.97 15.14 4.56
N GLN A 367 7.79 15.28 3.93
CA GLN A 367 7.29 16.58 3.45
C GLN A 367 6.07 17.00 4.25
N THR A 368 6.08 18.22 4.79
CA THR A 368 4.96 18.75 5.58
C THR A 368 3.80 19.18 4.68
N LYS A 369 2.57 19.26 5.23
CA LYS A 369 1.43 19.89 4.54
C LYS A 369 1.73 21.34 4.12
N LEU A 370 2.62 22.02 4.83
CA LEU A 370 3.13 23.33 4.47
C LEU A 370 3.96 23.25 3.18
N ASP A 371 4.96 22.36 3.10
CA ASP A 371 5.81 22.18 1.91
C ASP A 371 4.98 21.83 0.67
N GLN A 372 4.03 20.91 0.83
CA GLN A 372 3.09 20.54 -0.22
C GLN A 372 2.26 21.73 -0.69
N SER A 373 1.77 22.56 0.25
CA SER A 373 0.97 23.75 -0.08
C SER A 373 1.81 24.84 -0.73
N ILE A 374 3.07 25.02 -0.33
CA ILE A 374 4.02 25.94 -0.99
C ILE A 374 4.28 25.51 -2.43
N ARG A 375 4.65 24.24 -2.63
CA ARG A 375 4.91 23.67 -3.96
C ARG A 375 3.68 23.80 -4.87
N LEU A 376 2.50 23.45 -4.35
CA LEU A 376 1.25 23.56 -5.09
C LEU A 376 0.96 25.00 -5.55
N ARG A 377 1.18 26.01 -4.70
CA ARG A 377 1.00 27.43 -5.10
C ARG A 377 1.93 27.82 -6.25
N LEU A 378 3.19 27.42 -6.17
CA LEU A 378 4.19 27.69 -7.20
C LEU A 378 3.81 27.02 -8.53
N ASP A 379 3.38 25.76 -8.50
CA ASP A 379 3.07 25.02 -9.72
C ASP A 379 1.75 25.50 -10.37
N ILE A 380 0.73 25.87 -9.57
CA ILE A 380 -0.48 26.53 -10.11
C ILE A 380 -0.13 27.88 -10.74
N TRP A 381 0.74 28.67 -10.09
CA TRP A 381 1.15 29.96 -10.64
C TRP A 381 1.90 29.81 -11.96
N ARG A 382 2.83 28.84 -12.06
CA ARG A 382 3.53 28.54 -13.32
C ARG A 382 2.56 28.15 -14.43
N LEU A 383 1.57 27.31 -14.13
CA LEU A 383 0.53 26.91 -15.07
C LEU A 383 -0.32 28.10 -15.52
N LEU A 384 -0.72 28.97 -14.58
CA LEU A 384 -1.42 30.23 -14.87
C LEU A 384 -0.61 31.16 -15.78
N CYS A 385 0.69 31.29 -15.52
CA CYS A 385 1.59 32.07 -16.37
C CYS A 385 1.65 31.51 -17.79
N ALA A 386 1.77 30.20 -17.96
CA ALA A 386 1.74 29.55 -19.28
C ALA A 386 0.40 29.81 -20.01
N PHE A 387 -0.73 29.70 -19.31
CA PHE A 387 -2.06 29.97 -19.87
C PHE A 387 -2.21 31.44 -20.30
N ARG A 388 -1.73 32.39 -19.48
CA ARG A 388 -1.73 33.82 -19.82
C ARG A 388 -0.84 34.13 -21.01
N LYS A 389 0.36 33.54 -21.07
CA LYS A 389 1.30 33.69 -22.20
C LYS A 389 0.67 33.18 -23.51
N PHE A 390 -0.07 32.08 -23.45
CA PHE A 390 -0.83 31.57 -24.60
C PHE A 390 -2.00 32.49 -24.98
N GLY A 391 -2.77 32.97 -24.00
CA GLY A 391 -3.93 33.84 -24.23
C GLY A 391 -3.60 35.18 -24.90
N HIS A 392 -2.41 35.75 -24.63
CA HIS A 392 -1.98 37.01 -25.24
C HIS A 392 -1.54 36.85 -26.70
N GLU A 393 -0.90 35.73 -27.04
CA GLU A 393 -0.41 35.46 -28.38
C GLU A 393 -0.48 33.94 -28.65
N PRO A 394 -1.64 33.48 -29.18
CA PRO A 394 -1.87 32.07 -29.47
C PRO A 394 -0.96 31.59 -30.60
N SER A 395 -0.19 30.54 -30.36
CA SER A 395 0.65 29.90 -31.38
C SER A 395 0.74 28.40 -31.14
N GLN A 396 1.08 27.63 -32.19
CA GLN A 396 1.22 26.17 -32.08
C GLN A 396 2.33 25.77 -31.10
N ASN A 397 3.44 26.51 -31.06
CA ASN A 397 4.54 26.23 -30.12
C ASN A 397 4.09 26.41 -28.66
N LYS A 398 3.35 27.49 -28.36
CA LYS A 398 2.83 27.72 -27.01
C LYS A 398 1.71 26.75 -26.63
N LEU A 399 0.98 26.21 -27.60
CA LEU A 399 0.01 25.13 -27.34
C LEU A 399 0.72 23.89 -26.81
N VAL A 400 1.85 23.51 -27.42
CA VAL A 400 2.67 22.39 -26.94
C VAL A 400 3.19 22.66 -25.53
N GLU A 401 3.73 23.86 -25.29
CA GLU A 401 4.19 24.28 -23.96
C GLU A 401 3.08 24.22 -22.90
N VAL A 402 1.88 24.72 -23.22
CA VAL A 402 0.72 24.64 -22.32
C VAL A 402 0.34 23.18 -22.02
N ASN A 403 0.31 22.31 -23.03
CA ASN A 403 0.00 20.90 -22.84
C ASN A 403 1.06 20.17 -22.01
N GLU A 404 2.34 20.51 -22.20
CA GLU A 404 3.42 20.02 -21.35
C GLU A 404 3.26 20.49 -19.91
N GLN A 405 2.96 21.77 -19.67
CA GLN A 405 2.72 22.30 -18.32
C GLN A 405 1.49 21.67 -17.65
N ILE A 406 0.41 21.42 -18.40
CA ILE A 406 -0.76 20.69 -17.90
C ILE A 406 -0.37 19.27 -17.50
N THR A 407 0.41 18.58 -18.34
CA THR A 407 0.88 17.21 -18.08
C THR A 407 1.81 17.16 -16.88
N LEU A 408 2.78 18.09 -16.80
CA LEU A 408 3.68 18.22 -15.66
C LEU A 408 2.91 18.47 -14.36
N PHE A 409 1.97 19.41 -14.36
CA PHE A 409 1.14 19.67 -13.18
C PHE A 409 0.33 18.44 -12.79
N ARG A 410 -0.27 17.76 -13.78
CA ARG A 410 -1.05 16.54 -13.58
C ARG A 410 -0.22 15.43 -12.94
N ASP A 411 0.99 15.22 -13.45
CA ASP A 411 1.87 14.14 -13.01
C ASP A 411 2.55 14.46 -11.67
N SER A 412 2.82 15.74 -11.36
CA SER A 412 3.57 16.09 -10.14
C SER A 412 2.71 16.64 -9.00
N SER A 413 1.77 17.54 -9.29
CA SER A 413 1.24 18.50 -8.31
C SER A 413 -0.27 18.41 -8.12
N LEU A 414 -0.98 17.76 -9.03
CA LEU A 414 -2.39 17.38 -8.88
C LEU A 414 -2.62 16.63 -7.57
N LYS A 415 -1.66 15.77 -7.17
CA LYS A 415 -1.67 15.04 -5.90
C LYS A 415 -1.80 15.93 -4.66
N TYR A 416 -1.45 17.22 -4.71
CA TYR A 416 -1.60 18.12 -3.56
C TYR A 416 -2.94 18.90 -3.54
N LEU A 417 -3.76 18.76 -4.58
CA LEU A 417 -5.11 19.36 -4.63
C LEU A 417 -6.11 18.60 -3.75
N MET A 418 -7.13 19.33 -3.27
CA MET A 418 -8.24 18.72 -2.54
C MET A 418 -9.08 17.85 -3.47
N TYR A 419 -9.64 16.77 -2.92
CA TYR A 419 -10.43 15.80 -3.70
C TYR A 419 -11.60 16.44 -4.46
N LYS A 420 -12.26 17.48 -3.94
CA LYS A 420 -13.39 18.13 -4.62
C LYS A 420 -13.01 18.81 -5.95
N ASP A 421 -11.78 19.33 -6.06
CA ASP A 421 -11.37 20.20 -7.19
C ASP A 421 -10.79 19.40 -8.37
N TRP A 422 -10.56 18.11 -8.17
CA TRP A 422 -9.97 17.20 -9.15
C TRP A 422 -10.85 16.91 -10.35
N ASP A 423 -12.17 16.70 -10.15
CA ASP A 423 -13.06 16.39 -11.26
C ASP A 423 -13.13 17.55 -12.24
N ASP A 424 -13.17 18.77 -11.72
CA ASP A 424 -13.21 19.98 -12.54
C ASP A 424 -11.86 20.19 -13.25
N PHE A 425 -10.74 19.98 -12.55
CA PHE A 425 -9.42 20.03 -13.17
C PHE A 425 -9.24 18.99 -14.29
N GLU A 426 -9.61 17.73 -14.05
CA GLU A 426 -9.49 16.64 -15.04
C GLU A 426 -10.43 16.84 -16.23
N LYS A 427 -11.66 17.31 -16.02
CA LYS A 427 -12.58 17.66 -17.12
C LYS A 427 -11.99 18.78 -17.99
N MET A 428 -11.44 19.83 -17.38
CA MET A 428 -10.84 20.94 -18.13
C MET A 428 -9.55 20.50 -18.83
N THR A 429 -8.74 19.64 -18.21
CA THR A 429 -7.56 19.03 -18.82
C THR A 429 -7.92 18.19 -20.03
N TYR A 430 -8.96 17.34 -19.91
CA TYR A 430 -9.48 16.57 -21.03
C TYR A 430 -9.95 17.49 -22.16
N GLN A 431 -10.77 18.50 -21.86
CA GLN A 431 -11.21 19.46 -22.87
C GLN A 431 -10.02 20.15 -23.57
N ALA A 432 -9.01 20.58 -22.81
CA ALA A 432 -7.81 21.20 -23.37
C ALA A 432 -7.03 20.24 -24.29
N MET A 433 -6.78 19.00 -23.86
CA MET A 433 -5.98 18.03 -24.61
C MET A 433 -6.61 17.56 -25.92
N TYR A 434 -7.95 17.54 -26.02
CA TYR A 434 -8.65 17.05 -27.22
C TYR A 434 -9.06 18.15 -28.19
N THR A 435 -8.92 19.42 -27.84
CA THR A 435 -9.24 20.55 -28.72
C THR A 435 -8.08 20.84 -29.68
N ARG A 436 -8.38 20.87 -30.99
CA ARG A 436 -7.37 21.06 -32.05
C ARG A 436 -7.34 22.48 -32.64
N GLY A 437 -8.38 23.28 -32.41
CA GLY A 437 -8.47 24.66 -32.92
C GLY A 437 -7.86 25.66 -31.94
N LEU A 438 -7.00 26.57 -32.42
CA LEU A 438 -6.33 27.58 -31.57
C LEU A 438 -7.33 28.52 -30.88
N GLU A 439 -8.37 28.97 -31.60
CA GLU A 439 -9.40 29.86 -31.03
C GLU A 439 -10.28 29.17 -29.99
N GLU A 440 -10.62 27.90 -30.22
CA GLU A 440 -11.40 27.10 -29.29
C GLU A 440 -10.58 26.75 -28.05
N PHE A 441 -9.31 26.40 -28.24
CA PHE A 441 -8.36 26.14 -27.16
C PHE A 441 -8.13 27.41 -26.32
N ALA A 442 -8.04 28.59 -26.94
CA ALA A 442 -7.92 29.86 -26.21
C ALA A 442 -9.13 30.11 -25.27
N LYS A 443 -10.35 29.77 -25.70
CA LYS A 443 -11.55 29.85 -24.85
C LYS A 443 -11.47 28.88 -23.68
N ILE A 444 -11.07 27.63 -23.93
CA ILE A 444 -10.92 26.61 -22.88
C ILE A 444 -9.84 27.02 -21.88
N VAL A 445 -8.68 27.46 -22.36
CA VAL A 445 -7.57 27.94 -21.52
C VAL A 445 -7.98 29.14 -20.68
N HIS A 446 -8.78 30.07 -21.21
CA HIS A 446 -9.29 31.18 -20.40
C HIS A 446 -10.18 30.68 -19.26
N VAL A 447 -11.15 29.79 -19.54
CA VAL A 447 -12.03 29.23 -18.50
C VAL A 447 -11.19 28.48 -17.46
N PHE A 448 -10.20 27.71 -17.93
CA PHE A 448 -9.31 26.96 -17.06
C PHE A 448 -8.43 27.88 -16.20
N ALA A 449 -7.94 28.99 -16.76
CA ALA A 449 -7.19 30.00 -16.01
C ALA A 449 -8.04 30.62 -14.89
N THR A 450 -9.31 30.97 -15.16
CA THR A 450 -10.22 31.50 -14.14
C THR A 450 -10.47 30.49 -13.00
N PHE A 451 -10.62 29.21 -13.34
CA PHE A 451 -10.70 28.14 -12.34
C PHE A 451 -9.42 28.05 -11.49
N LEU A 452 -8.25 28.07 -12.12
CA LEU A 452 -6.95 28.01 -11.42
C LEU A 452 -6.70 29.25 -10.54
N GLU A 453 -7.15 30.43 -10.94
CA GLU A 453 -7.10 31.65 -10.12
C GLU A 453 -7.95 31.51 -8.86
N ALA A 454 -9.18 31.01 -8.99
CA ALA A 454 -10.05 30.74 -7.85
C ALA A 454 -9.45 29.67 -6.92
N LEU A 455 -8.87 28.62 -7.51
CA LEU A 455 -8.22 27.53 -6.78
C LEU A 455 -6.99 28.03 -6.01
N LEU A 456 -6.16 28.87 -6.63
CA LEU A 456 -5.02 29.50 -5.97
C LEU A 456 -5.48 30.38 -4.80
N GLY A 457 -6.56 31.14 -4.98
CA GLY A 457 -7.20 31.91 -3.90
C GLY A 457 -7.61 31.03 -2.72
N GLN A 458 -8.28 29.91 -2.97
CA GLN A 458 -8.65 28.96 -1.91
C GLN A 458 -7.44 28.32 -1.23
N ILE A 459 -6.40 27.98 -1.98
CA ILE A 459 -5.17 27.40 -1.43
C ILE A 459 -4.48 28.41 -0.53
N ASN A 460 -4.40 29.68 -0.91
CA ASN A 460 -3.84 30.75 -0.08
C ASN A 460 -4.55 30.92 1.27
N MET A 461 -5.80 30.46 1.40
CA MET A 461 -6.54 30.48 2.66
C MET A 461 -6.28 29.27 3.57
N ARG A 462 -5.45 28.30 3.16
CA ARG A 462 -5.13 27.14 4.00
C ARG A 462 -4.46 27.61 5.29
N ALA A 463 -4.95 27.13 6.45
CA ALA A 463 -4.44 27.53 7.76
C ALA A 463 -2.92 27.35 7.92
N VAL A 464 -2.35 26.32 7.28
CA VAL A 464 -0.89 26.06 7.30
C VAL A 464 -0.07 27.17 6.63
N LEU A 465 -0.68 28.02 5.78
CA LEU A 465 0.00 29.10 5.07
C LEU A 465 -0.14 30.47 5.76
N ALA A 466 -0.74 30.54 6.96
CA ALA A 466 -1.01 31.81 7.64
C ALA A 466 0.23 32.72 7.81
N ASN A 467 1.41 32.12 7.96
CA ASN A 467 2.69 32.84 8.10
C ASN A 467 3.57 32.80 6.83
N HIS A 468 3.02 32.36 5.70
CA HIS A 468 3.74 32.19 4.44
C HIS A 468 2.99 32.90 3.30
N PRO A 469 3.07 34.24 3.20
CA PRO A 469 2.48 34.97 2.08
C PRO A 469 3.02 34.46 0.74
N PHE A 470 2.23 34.56 -0.31
CA PHE A 470 2.64 34.13 -1.65
C PHE A 470 3.18 35.34 -2.42
N ASP A 471 4.49 35.40 -2.58
CA ASP A 471 5.14 36.34 -3.47
C ASP A 471 5.07 35.78 -4.89
N TYR A 472 4.32 36.45 -5.76
CA TYR A 472 4.12 36.04 -7.14
C TYR A 472 5.45 36.16 -7.92
N PRO A 473 6.16 35.05 -8.20
CA PRO A 473 7.44 35.12 -8.88
C PRO A 473 7.22 35.56 -10.33
N GLU A 474 8.14 36.35 -10.88
CA GLU A 474 8.18 36.58 -12.32
C GLU A 474 8.54 35.26 -13.03
N VAL A 475 7.73 34.86 -14.03
CA VAL A 475 7.87 33.60 -14.80
C VAL A 475 8.02 33.90 -16.28
#